data_AF-A0A925B1W8-F1
#
_entry.id   AF-A0A925B1W8-F1
#
_cell.length_a   1.000
_cell.length_b   1.000
_cell.length_c   1.000
_cell.angle_alpha   90.00
_cell.angle_beta   90.00
_cell.angle_gamma   90.00
#
_symmetry.space_group_name_H-M   'P 1'
#
loop_
_entity.id
_entity.type
_entity.pdbx_description
1 polymer ?
#
loop_
_entity_poly.entity_id
_entity_poly.type
_entity_poly.pdbx_seq_one_letter_code
_entity_poly.pdbx_strand_id
1 'polypeptide(L)'
;VTPIKEGFALPVLVDKKDARDADFEEVKDKVIAAAKIETAKTRLEQTAKDLANNSNTPDALKAAATKIGLKAADSLTYKLGSPLGEGATAATSAALDEAIYNLKPNEITKNPIKAGDNYYVVGLVKRTDADMQAFAKQRDDQVESALSLKKGQVFTDYLADLRQRFEKEGRIKIEKTVLAKLNGATATDEG
;
A
#
# COMPACT_ATOMS: atom_id res chain seq x y z
N VAL A 1 -10.69 -40.22 15.07
CA VAL A 1 -9.31 -40.55 14.65
C VAL A 1 -9.10 -39.96 13.28
N THR A 2 -8.18 -39.00 13.16
CA THR A 2 -7.89 -38.33 11.89
C THR A 2 -6.64 -39.00 11.29
N PRO A 3 -6.69 -39.55 10.06
CA PRO A 3 -5.53 -40.19 9.46
C PRO A 3 -4.47 -39.15 9.08
N ILE A 4 -3.24 -39.34 9.55
CA ILE A 4 -2.06 -38.56 9.13
C ILE A 4 -1.09 -39.48 8.39
N LYS A 5 -0.17 -38.89 7.61
CA LYS A 5 0.63 -39.58 6.57
C LYS A 5 1.35 -40.85 7.04
N GLU A 6 1.68 -40.99 8.33
CA GLU A 6 2.28 -42.22 8.91
C GLU A 6 1.70 -42.58 10.29
N GLY A 7 0.38 -42.52 10.48
CA GLY A 7 -0.24 -43.04 11.71
C GLY A 7 -1.64 -42.50 12.03
N PHE A 8 -2.16 -42.91 13.18
CA PHE A 8 -3.45 -42.47 13.70
C PHE A 8 -3.26 -41.46 14.83
N ALA A 9 -3.76 -40.24 14.65
CA ALA A 9 -3.88 -39.27 15.75
C ALA A 9 -5.24 -39.41 16.43
N LEU A 10 -5.23 -39.67 17.74
CA LEU A 10 -6.37 -39.54 18.64
C LEU A 10 -6.26 -38.18 19.32
N PRO A 11 -6.88 -37.10 18.78
CA PRO A 11 -6.95 -35.84 19.51
C PRO A 11 -7.85 -36.05 20.73
N VAL A 12 -7.26 -36.06 21.91
CA VAL A 12 -7.97 -35.95 23.17
C VAL A 12 -8.18 -34.46 23.42
N LEU A 13 -9.43 -34.03 23.51
CA LEU A 13 -9.77 -32.67 23.88
C LEU A 13 -9.39 -32.47 25.36
N VAL A 14 -8.18 -31.96 25.61
CA VAL A 14 -7.66 -31.78 26.97
C VAL A 14 -8.41 -30.66 27.70
N ASP A 15 -8.83 -29.63 26.98
CA ASP A 15 -9.65 -28.56 27.56
C ASP A 15 -10.40 -27.79 26.46
N LYS A 16 -11.60 -27.33 26.77
CA LYS A 16 -12.44 -26.53 25.88
C LYS A 16 -12.53 -25.12 26.48
N LYS A 17 -11.67 -24.22 26.02
CA LYS A 17 -11.82 -22.79 26.30
C LYS A 17 -13.01 -22.26 25.49
N ASP A 18 -14.15 -22.07 26.15
CA ASP A 18 -15.27 -21.34 25.56
C ASP A 18 -14.86 -19.90 25.22
N ALA A 19 -15.53 -19.30 24.24
CA ALA A 19 -15.31 -17.90 23.86
C ALA A 19 -15.63 -17.00 25.06
N ARG A 20 -14.59 -16.64 25.80
CA ARG A 20 -14.64 -15.73 26.95
C ARG A 20 -14.52 -14.30 26.42
N ASP A 21 -15.45 -13.43 26.83
CA ASP A 21 -15.21 -12.00 26.78
C ASP A 21 -14.00 -11.68 27.66
N ALA A 22 -12.97 -11.06 27.08
CA ALA A 22 -11.76 -10.72 27.82
C ALA A 22 -12.11 -9.82 29.02
N ASP A 23 -11.60 -10.13 30.22
CA ASP A 23 -11.84 -9.29 31.38
C ASP A 23 -11.25 -7.90 31.17
N PHE A 24 -11.88 -6.90 31.77
CA PHE A 24 -11.47 -5.50 31.67
C PHE A 24 -9.98 -5.31 31.96
N GLU A 25 -9.39 -6.04 32.91
CA GLU A 25 -7.96 -5.94 33.24
C GLU A 25 -7.02 -6.48 32.12
N GLU A 26 -7.45 -7.44 31.29
CA GLU A 26 -6.65 -7.93 30.13
C GLU A 26 -6.72 -6.98 28.92
N VAL A 27 -7.84 -6.27 28.75
CA VAL A 27 -8.01 -5.30 27.66
C VAL A 27 -7.70 -3.87 28.07
N LYS A 28 -7.62 -3.54 29.35
CA LYS A 28 -7.31 -2.19 29.86
C LYS A 28 -5.98 -1.67 29.31
N ASP A 29 -4.94 -2.50 29.27
CA ASP A 29 -3.67 -2.10 28.67
C ASP A 29 -3.80 -1.87 27.15
N LYS A 30 -4.59 -2.69 26.46
CA LYS A 30 -4.89 -2.52 25.02
C LYS A 30 -5.74 -1.28 24.76
N VAL A 31 -6.71 -0.99 25.61
CA VAL A 31 -7.62 0.16 25.52
C VAL A 31 -6.89 1.44 25.88
N ILE A 32 -6.01 1.43 26.89
CA ILE A 32 -5.14 2.56 27.22
C ILE A 32 -4.16 2.81 26.08
N ALA A 33 -3.57 1.76 25.50
CA ALA A 33 -2.71 1.90 24.32
C ALA A 33 -3.49 2.45 23.12
N ALA A 34 -4.69 1.94 22.85
CA ALA A 34 -5.56 2.42 21.78
C ALA A 34 -6.01 3.88 22.01
N ALA A 35 -6.41 4.24 23.22
CA ALA A 35 -6.82 5.59 23.60
C ALA A 35 -5.65 6.58 23.52
N LYS A 36 -4.43 6.15 23.89
CA LYS A 36 -3.21 6.95 23.67
C LYS A 36 -2.95 7.19 22.19
N ILE A 37 -3.08 6.16 21.35
CA ILE A 37 -2.92 6.27 19.89
C ILE A 37 -4.00 7.20 19.31
N GLU A 38 -5.25 7.05 19.72
CA GLU A 38 -6.37 7.87 19.24
C GLU A 38 -6.20 9.34 19.66
N THR A 39 -5.87 9.59 20.92
CA THR A 39 -5.57 10.95 21.42
C THR A 39 -4.38 11.56 20.68
N ALA A 40 -3.35 10.77 20.40
CA ALA A 40 -2.20 11.22 19.61
C ALA A 40 -2.62 11.57 18.18
N LYS A 41 -3.47 10.76 17.54
CA LYS A 41 -4.02 11.02 16.19
C LYS A 41 -4.86 12.30 16.16
N THR A 42 -5.74 12.52 17.13
CA THR A 42 -6.54 13.76 17.23
C THR A 42 -5.65 14.99 17.43
N ARG A 43 -4.64 14.90 18.30
CA ARG A 43 -3.67 16.00 18.51
C ARG A 43 -2.83 16.28 17.26
N LEU A 44 -2.46 15.24 16.52
CA LEU A 44 -1.77 15.35 15.23
C LEU A 44 -2.63 16.09 14.21
N GLU A 45 -3.90 15.70 14.07
CA GLU A 45 -4.83 16.37 13.17
C GLU A 45 -5.06 17.84 13.56
N GLN A 46 -5.22 18.12 14.86
CA GLN A 46 -5.38 19.47 15.38
C GLN A 46 -4.14 20.33 15.06
N THR A 47 -2.95 19.82 15.38
CA THR A 47 -1.67 20.49 15.10
C THR A 47 -1.50 20.74 13.61
N ALA A 48 -1.88 19.79 12.76
CA ALA A 48 -1.79 19.94 11.32
C ALA A 48 -2.78 21.00 10.81
N LYS A 49 -4.01 21.07 11.35
CA LYS A 49 -4.97 22.14 11.03
C LYS A 49 -4.45 23.49 11.47
N ASP A 50 -3.88 23.58 12.66
CA ASP A 50 -3.31 24.82 13.19
C ASP A 50 -2.12 25.29 12.34
N LEU A 51 -1.26 24.37 11.88
CA LEU A 51 -0.18 24.68 10.95
C LEU A 51 -0.69 25.18 9.60
N ALA A 52 -1.70 24.53 9.04
CA ALA A 52 -2.31 24.91 7.77
C ALA A 52 -3.04 26.26 7.85
N ASN A 53 -3.65 26.59 8.99
CA ASN A 53 -4.33 27.86 9.20
C ASN A 53 -3.37 29.02 9.48
N ASN A 54 -2.26 28.76 10.16
CA ASN A 54 -1.29 29.80 10.55
C ASN A 54 -0.18 30.01 9.52
N SER A 55 -0.18 29.26 8.43
CA SER A 55 0.81 29.35 7.36
C SER A 55 0.10 29.65 6.04
N ASN A 56 0.63 30.54 5.22
CA ASN A 56 0.10 30.79 3.87
C ASN A 56 1.13 30.52 2.78
N THR A 57 2.39 30.30 3.16
CA THR A 57 3.51 30.04 2.26
C THR A 57 4.29 28.82 2.75
N PRO A 58 4.99 28.10 1.86
CA PRO A 58 5.85 26.98 2.24
C PRO A 58 6.91 27.37 3.27
N ASP A 59 7.49 28.57 3.17
CA ASP A 59 8.47 29.07 4.13
C ASP A 59 7.87 29.34 5.51
N ALA A 60 6.66 29.92 5.57
CA ALA A 60 5.93 30.12 6.82
C ALA A 60 5.56 28.78 7.47
N LEU A 61 5.18 27.79 6.65
CA LEU A 61 4.91 26.44 7.12
C LEU A 61 6.15 25.78 7.72
N LYS A 62 7.31 25.91 7.05
CA LYS A 62 8.60 25.41 7.55
C LYS A 62 9.00 26.06 8.87
N ALA A 63 8.83 27.38 8.99
CA ALA A 63 9.10 28.11 10.22
C ALA A 63 8.15 27.70 11.36
N ALA A 64 6.86 27.56 11.07
CA ALA A 64 5.85 27.14 12.04
C ALA A 64 6.10 25.71 12.53
N ALA A 65 6.42 24.78 11.62
CA ALA A 65 6.76 23.39 11.96
C ALA A 65 8.03 23.30 12.82
N THR A 66 9.08 24.07 12.49
CA THR A 66 10.32 24.10 13.27
C THR A 66 10.08 24.67 14.68
N LYS A 67 9.22 25.69 14.81
CA LYS A 67 8.87 26.31 16.10
C LYS A 67 8.18 25.34 17.07
N ILE A 68 7.45 24.36 16.55
CA ILE A 68 6.78 23.33 17.35
C ILE A 68 7.59 22.02 17.44
N GLY A 69 8.86 22.03 16.98
CA GLY A 69 9.77 20.89 17.08
C GLY A 69 9.52 19.78 16.06
N LEU A 70 8.75 20.02 15.00
CA LEU A 70 8.57 19.07 13.90
C LEU A 70 9.71 19.19 12.88
N LYS A 71 10.16 18.05 12.34
CA LYS A 71 11.16 18.00 11.28
C LYS A 71 10.51 18.36 9.94
N ALA A 72 10.62 19.63 9.52
CA ALA A 72 10.25 20.04 8.18
C ALA A 72 11.32 19.58 7.17
N ALA A 73 10.92 18.84 6.15
CA ALA A 73 11.79 18.34 5.10
C ALA A 73 11.33 18.83 3.73
N ASP A 74 12.28 19.19 2.88
CA ASP A 74 12.02 19.62 1.50
C ASP A 74 12.20 18.42 0.57
N SER A 75 11.17 18.10 -0.24
CA SER A 75 11.27 17.04 -1.24
C SER A 75 11.51 17.65 -2.63
N LEU A 76 12.77 17.97 -2.93
CA LEU A 76 13.18 18.64 -4.18
C LEU A 76 12.97 17.78 -5.44
N THR A 77 12.87 16.46 -5.30
CA THR A 77 12.75 15.49 -6.41
C THR A 77 11.47 14.67 -6.36
N TYR A 78 10.45 15.16 -5.63
CA TYR A 78 9.16 14.47 -5.54
C TYR A 78 8.54 14.29 -6.93
N LYS A 79 8.08 13.07 -7.21
CA LYS A 79 7.26 12.73 -8.37
C LYS A 79 5.88 12.35 -7.87
N LEU A 80 4.84 12.80 -8.57
CA LEU A 80 3.47 12.39 -8.28
C LEU A 80 3.36 10.86 -8.29
N GLY A 81 2.70 10.29 -7.29
CA GLY A 81 2.60 8.83 -7.11
C GLY A 81 3.76 8.18 -6.36
N SER A 82 4.82 8.93 -6.02
CA SER A 82 5.85 8.46 -5.09
C SER A 82 5.43 8.69 -3.64
N PRO A 83 5.90 7.88 -2.67
CA PRO A 83 5.66 8.16 -1.27
C PRO A 83 6.34 9.47 -0.85
N LEU A 84 5.60 10.31 -0.13
CA LEU A 84 6.07 11.58 0.41
C LEU A 84 6.57 11.39 1.85
N GLY A 85 7.78 11.87 2.14
CA GLY A 85 8.43 11.77 3.45
C GLY A 85 9.69 10.90 3.43
N GLU A 86 10.29 10.68 4.61
CA GLU A 86 11.49 9.86 4.79
C GLU A 86 11.19 8.65 5.70
N GLY A 87 11.66 7.46 5.31
CA GLY A 87 11.62 6.26 6.16
C GLY A 87 10.21 5.69 6.38
N ALA A 88 9.93 5.22 7.60
CA ALA A 88 8.67 4.55 7.96
C ALA A 88 7.43 5.47 7.94
N THR A 89 7.64 6.78 7.81
CA THR A 89 6.57 7.77 7.64
C THR A 89 6.40 8.20 6.19
N ALA A 90 7.06 7.55 5.23
CA ALA A 90 6.83 7.82 3.82
C ALA A 90 5.50 7.17 3.40
N ALA A 91 4.53 7.97 2.94
CA ALA A 91 3.23 7.47 2.49
C ALA A 91 2.80 8.15 1.19
N THR A 92 2.00 7.44 0.41
CA THR A 92 1.32 7.95 -0.78
C THR A 92 -0.18 7.76 -0.61
N SER A 93 -0.98 8.69 -1.13
CA SER A 93 -2.42 8.54 -1.25
C SER A 93 -2.92 9.32 -2.44
N ALA A 94 -4.01 8.85 -3.07
CA ALA A 94 -4.63 9.56 -4.19
C ALA A 94 -5.03 11.00 -3.81
N ALA A 95 -5.55 11.19 -2.59
CA ALA A 95 -5.91 12.51 -2.07
C ALA A 95 -4.68 13.43 -1.89
N LEU A 96 -3.54 12.86 -1.51
CA LEU A 96 -2.28 13.60 -1.39
C LEU A 96 -1.76 14.03 -2.75
N ASP A 97 -1.74 13.11 -3.72
CA ASP A 97 -1.31 13.42 -5.09
C ASP A 97 -2.21 14.46 -5.76
N GLU A 98 -3.53 14.33 -5.61
CA GLU A 98 -4.50 15.28 -6.16
C GLU A 98 -4.33 16.68 -5.55
N ALA A 99 -4.16 16.76 -4.22
CA ALA A 99 -3.94 18.03 -3.58
C ALA A 99 -2.62 18.68 -4.03
N ILE A 100 -1.52 17.92 -4.10
CA ILE A 100 -0.23 18.42 -4.58
C ILE A 100 -0.35 18.90 -6.04
N TYR A 101 -1.09 18.17 -6.88
CA TYR A 101 -1.31 18.53 -8.27
C TYR A 101 -2.09 19.84 -8.45
N ASN A 102 -3.09 20.06 -7.59
CA ASN A 102 -3.96 21.24 -7.61
C ASN A 102 -3.31 22.50 -7.00
N LEU A 103 -2.22 22.36 -6.25
CA LEU A 103 -1.50 23.51 -5.68
C LEU A 103 -0.80 24.33 -6.75
N LYS A 104 -0.82 25.66 -6.56
CA LYS A 104 0.02 26.58 -7.32
C LYS A 104 1.39 26.76 -6.65
N PRO A 105 2.43 27.20 -7.39
CA PRO A 105 3.70 27.56 -6.77
C PRO A 105 3.50 28.60 -5.66
N ASN A 106 4.21 28.41 -4.55
CA ASN A 106 4.07 29.13 -3.28
C ASN A 106 2.73 28.97 -2.54
N GLU A 107 1.89 28.01 -2.94
CA GLU A 107 0.65 27.68 -2.24
C GLU A 107 0.85 26.48 -1.29
N ILE A 108 0.03 26.42 -0.24
CA ILE A 108 0.00 25.31 0.71
C ILE A 108 -1.39 24.67 0.77
N THR A 109 -1.44 23.42 1.23
CA THR A 109 -2.72 22.74 1.52
C THR A 109 -3.42 23.39 2.69
N LYS A 110 -4.66 23.84 2.48
CA LYS A 110 -5.50 24.43 3.54
C LYS A 110 -5.99 23.43 4.58
N ASN A 111 -6.14 22.16 4.17
CA ASN A 111 -6.56 21.08 5.04
C ASN A 111 -5.46 20.02 5.12
N PRO A 112 -5.21 19.43 6.30
CA PRO A 112 -4.32 18.28 6.43
C PRO A 112 -4.83 17.11 5.62
N ILE A 113 -3.92 16.42 4.93
CA ILE A 113 -4.23 15.27 4.11
C ILE A 113 -3.77 14.03 4.83
N LYS A 114 -4.68 13.08 5.01
CA LYS A 114 -4.35 11.78 5.59
C LYS A 114 -3.75 10.87 4.52
N ALA A 115 -2.57 10.32 4.78
CA ALA A 115 -2.00 9.23 3.98
C ALA A 115 -1.47 8.14 4.93
N GLY A 116 -2.04 6.95 4.84
CA GLY A 116 -1.82 5.89 5.83
C GLY A 116 -2.27 6.30 7.24
N ASP A 117 -1.38 6.14 8.21
CA ASP A 117 -1.58 6.57 9.60
C ASP A 117 -1.10 8.02 9.88
N ASN A 118 -0.56 8.70 8.88
CA ASN A 118 0.05 10.03 9.03
C ASN A 118 -0.82 11.13 8.40
N TYR A 119 -0.65 12.36 8.90
CA TYR A 119 -1.22 13.57 8.33
C TYR A 119 -0.12 14.43 7.72
N TYR A 120 -0.35 14.91 6.51
CA TYR A 120 0.58 15.74 5.74
C TYR A 120 -0.02 17.12 5.49
N VAL A 121 0.80 18.14 5.69
CA VAL A 121 0.54 19.51 5.22
C VAL A 121 1.69 19.83 4.28
N VAL A 122 1.37 20.15 3.03
CA VAL A 122 2.38 20.30 1.97
C VAL A 122 2.29 21.68 1.34
N GLY A 123 3.46 22.23 1.03
CA GLY A 123 3.61 23.49 0.30
C GLY A 123 4.36 23.26 -0.99
N LEU A 124 3.83 23.76 -2.11
CA LEU A 124 4.48 23.63 -3.41
C LEU A 124 5.48 24.77 -3.59
N VAL A 125 6.77 24.50 -3.43
CA VAL A 125 7.84 25.50 -3.63
C VAL A 125 8.03 25.78 -5.13
N LYS A 126 8.16 24.72 -5.92
CA LYS A 126 8.37 24.81 -7.37
C LYS A 126 7.75 23.61 -8.06
N ARG A 127 7.12 23.85 -9.22
CA ARG A 127 6.67 22.80 -10.13
C ARG A 127 7.61 22.75 -11.34
N THR A 128 8.04 21.55 -11.69
CA THR A 128 8.73 21.27 -12.94
C THR A 128 7.80 20.45 -13.79
N ASP A 129 7.31 21.02 -14.88
CA ASP A 129 6.41 20.29 -15.79
C ASP A 129 7.16 19.20 -16.56
N ALA A 130 6.42 18.19 -16.98
CA ALA A 130 6.96 17.11 -17.79
C ALA A 130 7.45 17.67 -19.14
N ASP A 131 8.66 17.31 -19.53
CA ASP A 131 9.21 17.64 -20.84
C ASP A 131 8.46 16.86 -21.93
N MET A 132 7.55 17.53 -22.62
CA MET A 132 6.76 16.95 -23.70
C MET A 132 7.61 16.50 -24.90
N GLN A 133 8.80 17.07 -25.11
CA GLN A 133 9.71 16.63 -26.17
C GLN A 133 10.40 15.31 -25.80
N ALA A 134 10.79 15.15 -24.54
CA ALA A 134 11.29 13.87 -24.04
C ALA A 134 10.20 12.79 -24.05
N PHE A 135 8.95 13.16 -23.70
CA PHE A 135 7.80 12.27 -23.80
C PHE A 135 7.57 11.81 -25.24
N ALA A 136 7.63 12.70 -26.23
CA ALA A 136 7.46 12.33 -27.63
C ALA A 136 8.48 11.29 -28.10
N LYS A 137 9.72 11.33 -27.58
CA LYS A 137 10.76 10.34 -27.89
C LYS A 137 10.55 8.98 -27.20
N GLN A 138 9.91 8.97 -26.03
CA GLN A 138 9.69 7.75 -25.25
C GLN A 138 8.29 7.15 -25.45
N ARG A 139 7.38 7.88 -26.09
CA ARG A 139 5.98 7.48 -26.27
C ARG A 139 5.86 6.17 -27.02
N ASP A 140 6.65 5.99 -28.08
CA ASP A 140 6.57 4.77 -28.89
C ASP A 140 6.99 3.54 -28.08
N ASP A 141 8.10 3.63 -27.34
CA ASP A 141 8.56 2.57 -26.44
C ASP A 141 7.55 2.27 -25.32
N GLN A 142 6.93 3.30 -24.74
CA GLN A 142 5.91 3.14 -23.69
C GLN A 142 4.63 2.48 -24.23
N VAL A 143 4.20 2.87 -25.43
CA VAL A 143 3.05 2.27 -26.12
C VAL A 143 3.34 0.82 -26.47
N GLU A 144 4.54 0.53 -26.98
CA GLU A 144 4.95 -0.84 -27.32
C GLU A 144 5.00 -1.74 -26.08
N SER A 145 5.56 -1.25 -24.97
CA SER A 145 5.59 -1.97 -23.69
C SER A 145 4.18 -2.23 -23.15
N ALA A 146 3.31 -1.22 -23.13
CA ALA A 146 1.92 -1.37 -22.70
C ALA A 146 1.14 -2.34 -23.61
N LEU A 147 1.39 -2.30 -24.92
CA LEU A 147 0.79 -3.20 -25.89
C LEU A 147 1.27 -4.64 -25.67
N SER A 148 2.56 -4.84 -25.40
CA SER A 148 3.15 -6.14 -25.10
C SER A 148 2.53 -6.76 -23.85
N LEU A 149 2.42 -5.98 -22.76
CA LEU A 149 1.75 -6.40 -21.52
C LEU A 149 0.31 -6.83 -21.78
N LYS A 150 -0.46 -6.03 -22.54
CA LYS A 150 -1.86 -6.34 -22.83
C LYS A 150 -2.01 -7.58 -23.73
N LYS A 151 -1.13 -7.75 -24.72
CA LYS A 151 -1.07 -8.96 -25.55
C LYS A 151 -0.79 -10.20 -24.70
N GLY A 152 0.17 -10.12 -23.77
CA GLY A 152 0.48 -11.22 -22.84
C GLY A 152 -0.70 -11.58 -21.94
N GLN A 153 -1.40 -10.57 -21.41
CA GLN A 153 -2.59 -10.78 -20.59
C GLN A 153 -3.72 -11.45 -21.39
N VAL A 154 -4.06 -10.94 -22.57
CA VAL A 154 -5.10 -11.52 -23.44
C VAL A 154 -4.75 -12.96 -23.83
N PHE A 155 -3.48 -13.24 -24.13
CA PHE A 155 -3.04 -14.60 -24.45
C PHE A 155 -3.21 -15.54 -23.25
N THR A 156 -2.86 -15.10 -22.05
CA THR A 156 -3.02 -15.88 -20.82
C THR A 156 -4.49 -16.16 -20.54
N ASP A 157 -5.35 -15.15 -20.67
CA ASP A 157 -6.80 -15.26 -20.47
C ASP A 157 -7.42 -16.21 -21.51
N TYR A 158 -6.98 -16.11 -22.78
CA TYR A 158 -7.42 -17.01 -23.84
C TYR A 158 -7.01 -18.46 -23.57
N LEU A 159 -5.78 -18.73 -23.13
CA LEU A 159 -5.34 -20.08 -22.78
C LEU A 159 -6.12 -20.65 -21.59
N ALA A 160 -6.43 -19.81 -20.59
CA ALA A 160 -7.22 -20.21 -19.44
C ALA A 160 -8.65 -20.61 -19.86
N ASP A 161 -9.31 -19.80 -20.69
CA ASP A 161 -10.65 -20.09 -21.22
C ASP A 161 -10.65 -21.33 -22.11
N LEU A 162 -9.68 -21.47 -23.03
CA LEU A 162 -9.55 -22.64 -23.90
C LEU A 162 -9.38 -23.94 -23.10
N ARG A 163 -8.52 -23.91 -22.08
CA ARG A 163 -8.32 -25.03 -21.16
C ARG A 163 -9.61 -25.39 -20.45
N GLN A 164 -10.33 -24.40 -19.90
CA GLN A 164 -11.60 -24.63 -19.22
C GLN A 164 -12.65 -25.24 -20.15
N ARG A 165 -12.74 -24.77 -21.40
CA ARG A 165 -13.67 -25.32 -22.41
C ARG A 165 -13.32 -26.76 -22.76
N PHE A 166 -12.05 -27.07 -23.02
CA PHE A 166 -11.63 -28.43 -23.36
C PHE A 166 -11.69 -29.41 -22.18
N GLU A 167 -11.53 -28.95 -20.94
CA GLU A 167 -11.85 -29.75 -19.75
C GLU A 167 -13.36 -30.06 -19.67
N LYS A 168 -14.23 -29.06 -19.89
CA LYS A 168 -15.71 -29.24 -19.89
C LYS A 168 -16.20 -30.16 -21.01
N GLU A 169 -15.63 -30.04 -22.20
CA GLU A 169 -15.94 -30.88 -23.36
C GLU A 169 -15.31 -32.28 -23.26
N GLY A 170 -14.55 -32.57 -22.20
CA GLY A 170 -13.91 -33.88 -21.99
C GLY A 170 -12.76 -34.17 -22.96
N ARG A 171 -12.33 -33.18 -23.76
CA ARG A 171 -11.24 -33.31 -24.74
C ARG A 171 -9.86 -33.29 -24.09
N ILE A 172 -9.76 -32.74 -22.88
CA ILE A 172 -8.55 -32.77 -22.04
C ILE A 172 -8.94 -33.30 -20.65
N LYS A 173 -8.33 -34.40 -20.21
CA LYS A 173 -8.38 -34.87 -18.82
C LYS A 173 -7.11 -34.45 -18.11
N ILE A 174 -7.23 -33.51 -17.18
CA ILE A 174 -6.11 -33.07 -16.37
C ILE A 174 -6.05 -33.89 -15.09
N GLU A 175 -5.20 -34.91 -15.09
CA GLU A 175 -4.91 -35.73 -13.92
C GLU A 175 -4.10 -34.91 -12.91
N LYS A 176 -4.80 -34.26 -11.97
CA LYS A 176 -4.21 -33.36 -10.94
C LYS A 176 -3.10 -34.03 -10.12
N THR A 177 -3.14 -35.35 -9.99
CA THR A 177 -2.14 -36.20 -9.31
C THR A 177 -0.79 -36.22 -10.02
N VAL A 178 -0.75 -36.14 -11.36
CA VAL A 178 0.50 -36.12 -12.14
C VAL A 178 1.12 -34.72 -12.14
N LEU A 179 0.29 -33.68 -12.26
CA LEU A 179 0.74 -32.29 -12.15
C LEU A 179 1.32 -31.97 -10.76
N ALA A 180 0.74 -32.52 -9.69
CA ALA A 180 1.28 -32.38 -8.34
C ALA A 180 2.65 -33.05 -8.17
N LYS A 181 2.89 -34.18 -8.86
CA LYS A 181 4.22 -34.82 -8.89
C LYS A 181 5.22 -34.03 -9.72
N LEU A 182 4.80 -33.41 -10.84
CA LEU A 182 5.68 -32.61 -11.69
C LEU A 182 6.10 -31.30 -11.00
N ASN A 183 5.17 -30.57 -10.38
CA ASN A 183 5.46 -29.33 -9.66
C ASN A 183 6.21 -29.57 -8.34
N GLY A 184 6.12 -30.78 -7.77
CA GLY A 184 6.92 -31.19 -6.62
C GLY A 184 8.31 -31.72 -6.98
N ALA A 185 8.54 -32.13 -8.24
CA ALA A 185 9.82 -32.69 -8.70
C ALA A 185 10.83 -31.63 -9.16
N THR A 186 10.41 -30.38 -9.42
CA THR A 186 11.32 -29.30 -9.80
C THR A 186 12.03 -28.61 -8.62
N ALA A 187 11.98 -29.19 -7.41
CA ALA A 187 12.62 -28.64 -6.21
C ALA A 187 13.79 -29.47 -5.67
N THR A 188 14.24 -30.50 -6.39
CA THR A 188 15.42 -31.31 -5.99
C THR A 188 16.16 -31.77 -7.22
N ASP A 189 17.03 -30.91 -7.75
CA ASP A 189 18.29 -31.35 -8.37
C ASP A 189 19.31 -30.20 -8.38
N GLU A 190 19.83 -29.87 -7.19
CA GLU A 190 21.20 -29.36 -7.06
C GLU A 190 21.87 -30.17 -5.93
N GLY A 191 22.74 -31.08 -6.34
CA GLY A 191 23.66 -31.85 -5.51
C GLY A 191 24.87 -32.25 -6.35
#